data_AF-A0AAD3R9D1-F1
#
_entry.id   AF-A0AAD3R9D1-F1
#
_cell.length_a   1.000
_cell.length_b   1.000
_cell.length_c   1.000
_cell.angle_alpha   90.00
_cell.angle_beta   90.00
_cell.angle_gamma   90.00
#
_symmetry.space_group_name_H-M   'P 1'
#
loop_
_entity.id
_entity.type
_entity.pdbx_description
1 polymer ?
#
loop_
_entity_poly.entity_id
_entity_poly.type
_entity_poly.pdbx_seq_one_letter_code
_entity_poly.pdbx_strand_id
1 'polypeptide(L)'
;MIVLQRCIFMRIGQQFCSRNQEATKSLVSGFPTALLGRHRAAGLRSRSTLPNVRERTLIAVKPDGVQRRLVGQIIQRFEQRGFKLVGLKMLQVSEDLLSQHYCELRTKPFYPSLLLYMTSGPVVVMVWEGYNIVQTSRTMVGHTNPAEAQAGTVRGDFSFHVSRNVVHASDSLEGAQREIQLWFQGNELLNWDCCDQTSTCEL
;
A
#
# COMPACT_ATOMS: atom_id res chain seq x y z
N MET A 1 24.71 28.99 28.98
CA MET A 1 25.48 29.44 27.80
C MET A 1 25.19 28.58 26.55
N ILE A 2 23.93 28.36 26.16
CA ILE A 2 23.59 27.70 24.87
C ILE A 2 22.27 28.30 24.35
N VAL A 3 22.27 29.60 24.03
CA VAL A 3 21.15 30.31 23.37
C VAL A 3 21.66 31.11 22.14
N LEU A 4 22.87 30.83 21.65
CA LEU A 4 23.49 31.60 20.57
C LEU A 4 24.05 30.70 19.46
N GLN A 5 23.18 29.94 18.79
CA GLN A 5 23.54 29.33 17.50
C GLN A 5 22.35 29.09 16.57
N ARG A 6 21.39 30.03 16.59
CA ARG A 6 20.21 30.04 15.70
C ARG A 6 20.24 31.13 14.61
N CYS A 7 21.38 31.77 14.35
CA CYS A 7 21.39 32.99 13.51
C CYS A 7 22.25 32.94 12.22
N ILE A 8 22.77 31.79 11.78
CA ILE A 8 23.67 31.75 10.59
C ILE A 8 23.07 31.07 9.35
N PHE A 9 21.96 30.33 9.44
CA PHE A 9 21.42 29.58 8.28
C PHE A 9 20.19 30.19 7.57
N MET A 10 19.89 31.47 7.81
CA MET A 10 18.72 32.16 7.24
C MET A 10 19.06 33.32 6.29
N ARG A 11 20.33 33.44 5.84
CA ARG A 11 20.79 34.57 5.00
C ARG A 11 21.36 34.22 3.61
N ILE A 12 21.28 32.96 3.17
CA ILE A 12 21.78 32.55 1.83
C ILE A 12 20.63 32.18 0.86
N GLY A 13 19.38 32.02 1.34
CA GLY A 13 18.25 31.60 0.51
C GLY A 13 17.44 32.72 -0.17
N GLN A 14 17.71 34.00 0.11
CA GLN A 14 16.90 35.13 -0.40
C GLN A 14 17.53 35.89 -1.57
N GLN A 15 18.63 35.41 -2.13
CA GLN A 15 19.29 36.04 -3.29
C GLN A 15 19.11 35.28 -4.61
N PHE A 16 18.25 34.25 -4.62
CA PHE A 16 17.78 33.54 -5.82
C PHE A 16 16.33 33.91 -6.16
N CYS A 17 15.91 35.12 -5.80
CA CYS A 17 14.77 35.80 -6.39
C CYS A 17 15.29 36.63 -7.59
N SER A 18 14.48 36.78 -8.64
CA SER A 18 14.59 37.85 -9.66
C SER A 18 15.55 37.66 -10.86
N ARG A 19 15.63 36.48 -11.50
CA ARG A 19 16.41 36.40 -12.77
C ARG A 19 15.96 35.37 -13.81
N ASN A 20 14.66 35.25 -14.07
CA ASN A 20 14.17 34.61 -15.31
C ASN A 20 12.75 35.09 -15.68
N GLN A 21 12.61 36.40 -15.82
CA GLN A 21 11.40 37.03 -16.34
C GLN A 21 11.83 38.14 -17.29
N GLU A 22 12.31 37.78 -18.49
CA GLU A 22 12.42 38.64 -19.67
C GLU A 22 13.16 37.89 -20.78
N ALA A 23 12.42 37.27 -21.70
CA ALA A 23 12.84 37.07 -23.10
C ALA A 23 11.76 36.28 -23.85
N THR A 24 10.90 36.99 -24.57
CA THR A 24 10.33 36.64 -25.90
C THR A 24 9.09 37.51 -26.17
N LYS A 25 9.35 38.76 -26.57
CA LYS A 25 8.42 39.59 -27.34
C LYS A 25 9.16 40.09 -28.58
N SER A 26 8.79 39.60 -29.76
CA SER A 26 8.50 40.39 -30.98
C SER A 26 8.56 39.50 -32.23
N LEU A 27 7.84 39.96 -33.26
CA LEU A 27 7.75 39.45 -34.65
C LEU A 27 6.81 38.23 -34.75
N VAL A 28 5.60 38.33 -35.33
CA VAL A 28 5.31 38.72 -36.71
C VAL A 28 3.91 39.33 -36.84
N SER A 29 3.79 40.35 -37.68
CA SER A 29 2.55 41.04 -38.11
C SER A 29 2.02 40.51 -39.46
N GLY A 30 0.70 40.35 -39.59
CA GLY A 30 -0.05 40.69 -40.82
C GLY A 30 -0.71 39.59 -41.66
N PHE A 31 -2.04 39.74 -41.87
CA PHE A 31 -2.95 39.25 -42.94
C PHE A 31 -3.70 37.90 -42.77
N PRO A 32 -4.90 37.71 -43.39
CA PRO A 32 -6.19 38.15 -42.88
C PRO A 32 -7.23 37.01 -42.71
N THR A 33 -8.35 37.37 -42.10
CA THR A 33 -9.51 36.57 -41.69
C THR A 33 -10.17 35.75 -42.80
N ALA A 34 -10.41 34.45 -42.58
CA ALA A 34 -11.52 33.72 -43.18
C ALA A 34 -11.93 32.50 -42.32
N LEU A 35 -13.24 32.40 -42.12
CA LEU A 35 -14.05 31.28 -41.61
C LEU A 35 -13.35 29.92 -41.52
N LEU A 36 -13.43 29.25 -40.36
CA LEU A 36 -13.94 27.88 -40.26
C LEU A 36 -14.20 27.47 -38.79
N GLY A 37 -15.41 26.98 -38.51
CA GLY A 37 -15.71 25.94 -37.51
C GLY A 37 -15.38 26.20 -36.04
N ARG A 38 -16.38 26.63 -35.26
CA ARG A 38 -16.42 26.38 -33.81
C ARG A 38 -16.59 24.88 -33.55
N HIS A 39 -15.49 24.13 -33.53
CA HIS A 39 -15.48 22.84 -32.82
C HIS A 39 -15.01 23.09 -31.40
N ARG A 40 -15.97 23.20 -30.48
CA ARG A 40 -15.71 22.95 -29.06
C ARG A 40 -15.20 21.52 -28.96
N ALA A 41 -13.89 21.35 -28.79
CA ALA A 41 -13.33 20.12 -28.26
C ALA A 41 -13.79 20.02 -26.80
N ALA A 42 -14.99 19.46 -26.59
CA ALA A 42 -15.41 18.97 -25.30
C ALA A 42 -14.43 17.85 -24.93
N GLY A 43 -13.51 18.14 -24.01
CA GLY A 43 -12.65 17.12 -23.43
C GLY A 43 -13.53 16.06 -22.78
N LEU A 44 -13.62 14.90 -23.42
CA LEU A 44 -14.13 13.70 -22.79
C LEU A 44 -13.12 13.32 -21.69
N ARG A 45 -13.36 13.79 -20.47
CA ARG A 45 -12.93 13.05 -19.28
C ARG A 45 -13.85 11.84 -19.19
N SER A 46 -13.47 10.77 -19.86
CA SER A 46 -14.05 9.45 -19.58
C SER A 46 -13.66 9.10 -18.16
N ARG A 47 -14.57 9.35 -17.21
CA ARG A 47 -14.42 8.87 -15.85
C ARG A 47 -14.88 7.42 -15.89
N SER A 48 -13.95 6.50 -16.10
CA SER A 48 -14.19 5.06 -16.00
C SER A 48 -14.61 4.74 -14.56
N THR A 49 -15.91 4.70 -14.31
CA THR A 49 -16.49 4.21 -13.06
C THR A 49 -16.53 2.69 -13.09
N LEU A 50 -15.36 2.06 -13.04
CA LEU A 50 -15.27 0.65 -12.68
C LEU A 50 -15.36 0.57 -11.15
N PRO A 51 -16.39 -0.10 -10.60
CA PRO A 51 -16.74 0.03 -9.19
C PRO A 51 -15.72 -0.55 -8.18
N ASN A 52 -14.63 -1.19 -8.63
CA ASN A 52 -13.69 -1.92 -7.74
C ASN A 52 -12.20 -1.58 -7.96
N VAL A 53 -11.87 -0.43 -8.54
CA VAL A 53 -10.46 -0.05 -8.83
C VAL A 53 -9.62 0.21 -7.57
N ARG A 54 -10.26 0.50 -6.42
CA ARG A 54 -9.59 0.91 -5.18
C ARG A 54 -9.92 0.04 -3.98
N GLU A 55 -10.01 -1.27 -4.21
CA GLU A 55 -10.14 -2.22 -3.12
C GLU A 55 -8.86 -2.22 -2.27
N ARG A 56 -8.99 -2.42 -0.96
CA ARG A 56 -7.87 -2.52 -0.03
C ARG A 56 -7.92 -3.82 0.76
N THR A 57 -6.75 -4.39 1.03
CA THR A 57 -6.60 -5.60 1.85
C THR A 57 -5.52 -5.41 2.91
N LEU A 58 -5.62 -6.14 4.01
CA LEU A 58 -4.59 -6.17 5.05
C LEU A 58 -3.71 -7.41 4.87
N ILE A 59 -2.41 -7.18 4.79
CA ILE A 59 -1.38 -8.22 4.74
C ILE A 59 -0.48 -8.05 5.95
N ALA A 60 -0.20 -9.13 6.67
CA ALA A 60 0.73 -9.09 7.80
C ALA A 60 1.80 -10.17 7.69
N VAL A 61 3.07 -9.76 7.68
CA VAL A 61 4.21 -10.66 7.87
C VAL A 61 4.28 -11.01 9.35
N LYS A 62 4.14 -12.30 9.64
CA LYS A 62 4.13 -12.85 11.00
C LYS A 62 5.54 -12.91 11.60
N PRO A 63 5.69 -13.18 12.91
CA PRO A 63 6.99 -13.13 13.57
C PRO A 63 8.06 -14.03 12.93
N ASP A 64 7.67 -15.22 12.44
CA ASP A 64 8.57 -16.13 11.73
C ASP A 64 9.10 -15.53 10.41
N GLY A 65 8.25 -14.85 9.63
CA GLY A 65 8.62 -14.17 8.40
C GLY A 65 9.59 -13.02 8.65
N VAL A 66 9.40 -12.28 9.75
CA VAL A 66 10.32 -11.22 10.16
C VAL A 66 11.67 -11.80 10.61
N GLN A 67 11.65 -12.79 11.51
CA GLN A 67 12.86 -13.45 12.02
C GLN A 67 13.70 -14.08 10.91
N ARG A 68 13.05 -14.56 9.85
CA ARG A 68 13.68 -15.16 8.66
C ARG A 68 14.03 -14.14 7.57
N ARG A 69 13.87 -12.83 7.83
CA ARG A 69 14.23 -11.74 6.92
C ARG A 69 13.46 -11.77 5.59
N LEU A 70 12.20 -12.20 5.62
CA LEU A 70 11.34 -12.36 4.43
C LEU A 70 10.49 -11.12 4.10
N VAL A 71 10.55 -10.06 4.92
CA VAL A 71 9.72 -8.85 4.73
C VAL A 71 9.88 -8.25 3.33
N GLY A 72 11.12 -8.04 2.88
CA GLY A 72 11.39 -7.50 1.55
C GLY A 72 10.89 -8.40 0.42
N GLN A 73 11.03 -9.73 0.57
CA GLN A 73 10.55 -10.70 -0.42
C GLN A 73 9.02 -10.66 -0.56
N ILE A 74 8.31 -10.49 0.55
CA ILE A 74 6.85 -10.39 0.55
C ILE A 74 6.42 -9.07 -0.10
N ILE A 75 7.00 -7.94 0.31
CA ILE A 75 6.72 -6.63 -0.30
C ILE A 75 6.95 -6.68 -1.81
N GLN A 76 8.11 -7.19 -2.23
CA GLN A 76 8.48 -7.30 -3.64
C GLN A 76 7.43 -8.05 -4.48
N ARG A 77 6.84 -9.14 -3.97
CA ARG A 77 5.79 -9.88 -4.71
C ARG A 77 4.54 -9.04 -4.94
N PHE A 78 4.15 -8.22 -3.97
CA PHE A 78 2.97 -7.34 -4.10
C PHE A 78 3.27 -6.14 -5.01
N GLU A 79 4.47 -5.56 -4.92
CA GLU A 79 4.90 -4.49 -5.83
C GLU A 79 4.98 -4.97 -7.28
N GLN A 80 5.60 -6.13 -7.53
CA GLN A 80 5.71 -6.72 -8.86
C GLN A 80 4.35 -7.11 -9.47
N ARG A 81 3.33 -7.33 -8.63
CA ARG A 81 1.96 -7.56 -9.08
C ARG A 81 1.29 -6.28 -9.56
N GLY A 82 1.83 -5.11 -9.20
CA GLY A 82 1.26 -3.79 -9.52
C GLY A 82 0.33 -3.25 -8.43
N PHE A 83 0.39 -3.79 -7.20
CA PHE A 83 -0.40 -3.26 -6.10
C PHE A 83 0.26 -2.04 -5.47
N LYS A 84 -0.56 -1.11 -4.99
CA LYS A 84 -0.11 0.12 -4.35
C LYS A 84 -0.03 -0.05 -2.84
N LEU A 85 1.15 0.17 -2.26
CA LEU A 85 1.32 0.20 -0.80
C LEU A 85 0.79 1.53 -0.25
N VAL A 86 -0.21 1.48 0.62
CA VAL A 86 -0.86 2.68 1.20
C VAL A 86 -0.67 2.80 2.71
N GLY A 87 -0.22 1.74 3.39
CA GLY A 87 0.14 1.78 4.81
C GLY A 87 1.14 0.69 5.13
N LEU A 88 2.12 0.97 5.99
CA LEU A 88 3.12 0.01 6.46
C LEU A 88 3.57 0.40 7.86
N LYS A 89 3.57 -0.56 8.78
CA LYS A 89 4.23 -0.41 10.09
C LYS A 89 4.75 -1.72 10.64
N MET A 90 5.83 -1.61 11.40
CA MET A 90 6.42 -2.71 12.17
C MET A 90 6.18 -2.45 13.65
N LEU A 91 5.69 -3.45 14.37
CA LEU A 91 5.35 -3.30 15.79
C LEU A 91 5.39 -4.64 16.53
N GLN A 92 5.61 -4.55 17.84
CA GLN A 92 5.28 -5.62 18.77
C GLN A 92 3.79 -5.52 19.09
N VAL A 93 3.03 -6.59 18.86
CA VAL A 93 1.56 -6.56 19.00
C VAL A 93 1.14 -6.97 20.40
N SER A 94 0.17 -6.26 20.98
CA SER A 94 -0.45 -6.67 22.24
C SER A 94 -1.39 -7.86 22.06
N GLU A 95 -1.57 -8.65 23.12
CA GLU A 95 -2.53 -9.75 23.13
C GLU A 95 -3.97 -9.25 22.94
N ASP A 96 -4.32 -8.08 23.46
CA ASP A 96 -5.65 -7.47 23.30
C ASP A 96 -6.00 -7.21 21.82
N LEU A 97 -5.04 -6.65 21.06
CA LEU A 97 -5.25 -6.36 19.64
C LEU A 97 -5.35 -7.65 18.83
N LEU A 98 -4.52 -8.65 19.13
CA LEU A 98 -4.59 -9.97 18.50
C LEU A 98 -5.89 -10.70 18.84
N SER A 99 -6.40 -10.54 20.05
CA SER A 99 -7.65 -11.15 20.49
C SER A 99 -8.85 -10.60 19.73
N GLN A 100 -8.85 -9.29 19.45
CA GLN A 100 -9.85 -8.65 18.59
C GLN A 100 -9.70 -9.07 17.12
N HIS A 101 -8.47 -9.19 16.62
CA HIS A 101 -8.22 -9.61 15.25
C HIS A 101 -8.70 -11.05 15.00
N TYR A 102 -8.35 -11.98 15.89
CA TYR A 102 -8.69 -13.41 15.82
C TYR A 102 -9.95 -13.79 16.60
N CYS A 103 -10.89 -12.87 16.83
CA CYS A 103 -12.07 -13.12 17.68
C CYS A 103 -12.89 -14.34 17.23
N GLU A 104 -13.00 -14.58 15.93
CA GLU A 104 -13.71 -15.73 15.33
C GLU A 104 -13.02 -17.08 15.60
N LEU A 105 -11.73 -17.06 15.92
CA LEU A 105 -10.94 -18.26 16.19
C LEU A 105 -10.88 -18.61 17.69
N ARG A 106 -11.50 -17.82 18.57
CA ARG A 106 -11.37 -17.95 20.04
C ARG A 106 -11.78 -19.31 20.59
N THR A 107 -12.72 -19.99 19.92
CA THR A 107 -13.20 -21.33 20.31
C THR A 107 -12.34 -22.47 19.76
N LYS A 108 -11.35 -22.18 18.90
CA LYS A 108 -10.51 -23.19 18.29
C LYS A 108 -9.41 -23.66 19.26
N PRO A 109 -9.09 -24.96 19.30
CA PRO A 109 -8.12 -25.50 20.26
C PRO A 109 -6.70 -24.93 20.09
N PHE A 110 -6.35 -24.45 18.88
CA PHE A 110 -5.05 -23.85 18.59
C PHE A 110 -4.95 -22.36 18.96
N TYR A 111 -6.04 -21.72 19.40
CA TYR A 111 -6.08 -20.27 19.64
C TYR A 111 -5.06 -19.78 20.68
N PRO A 112 -4.85 -20.44 21.84
CA PRO A 112 -3.83 -20.01 22.79
C PRO A 112 -2.42 -20.03 22.17
N SER A 113 -2.10 -21.08 21.41
CA SER A 113 -0.83 -21.20 20.70
C SER A 113 -0.66 -20.17 19.59
N LEU A 114 -1.76 -19.74 18.96
CA LEU A 114 -1.76 -18.67 17.96
C LEU A 114 -1.41 -17.32 18.59
N LEU A 115 -2.00 -16.98 19.75
CA LEU A 115 -1.68 -15.74 20.46
C LEU A 115 -0.24 -15.73 20.95
N LEU A 116 0.23 -16.82 21.56
CA LEU A 116 1.63 -16.96 21.98
C LEU A 116 2.61 -16.81 20.81
N TYR A 117 2.25 -17.40 19.67
CA TYR A 117 3.05 -17.27 18.46
C TYR A 117 3.09 -15.83 17.96
N MET A 118 1.95 -15.16 17.82
CA MET A 118 1.89 -13.80 17.27
C MET A 118 2.48 -12.74 18.20
N THR A 119 2.56 -13.02 19.50
CA THR A 119 3.25 -12.17 20.50
C THR A 119 4.73 -12.51 20.68
N SER A 120 5.25 -13.58 20.06
CA SER A 120 6.66 -14.00 20.23
C SER A 120 7.69 -13.09 19.56
N GLY A 121 7.26 -12.13 18.74
CA GLY A 121 8.15 -11.19 18.08
C GLY A 121 7.38 -10.14 17.28
N PRO A 122 8.10 -9.26 16.57
CA PRO A 122 7.48 -8.19 15.81
C PRO A 122 6.76 -8.73 14.57
N VAL A 123 5.74 -8.00 14.14
CA VAL A 123 5.06 -8.21 12.86
C VAL A 123 5.25 -6.98 11.97
N VAL A 124 5.14 -7.18 10.66
CA VAL A 124 5.02 -6.07 9.70
C VAL A 124 3.63 -6.12 9.10
N VAL A 125 2.83 -5.10 9.35
CA VAL A 125 1.46 -4.99 8.86
C VAL A 125 1.41 -3.96 7.75
N MET A 126 0.72 -4.30 6.67
CA MET A 126 0.64 -3.51 5.45
C MET A 126 -0.80 -3.42 4.99
N VAL A 127 -1.15 -2.28 4.40
CA VAL A 127 -2.37 -2.10 3.63
C VAL A 127 -1.99 -1.89 2.18
N TRP A 128 -2.51 -2.77 1.33
CA TRP A 128 -2.32 -2.71 -0.11
C TRP A 128 -3.63 -2.34 -0.79
N GLU A 129 -3.53 -1.54 -1.85
CA GLU A 129 -4.66 -1.10 -2.69
C GLU A 129 -4.49 -1.60 -4.13
N GLY A 130 -5.57 -2.03 -4.76
CA GLY A 130 -5.59 -2.42 -6.17
C GLY A 130 -6.87 -3.13 -6.58
N TYR A 131 -6.99 -3.45 -7.87
CA TYR A 131 -8.15 -4.17 -8.41
C TYR A 131 -8.21 -5.62 -7.91
N ASN A 132 -9.36 -6.02 -7.35
CA ASN A 132 -9.63 -7.37 -6.86
C ASN A 132 -8.54 -7.92 -5.92
N ILE A 133 -7.98 -7.04 -5.08
CA ILE A 133 -6.75 -7.32 -4.35
C ILE A 133 -6.95 -8.31 -3.20
N VAL A 134 -8.11 -8.36 -2.54
CA VAL A 134 -8.42 -9.36 -1.51
C VAL A 134 -8.36 -10.75 -2.12
N GLN A 135 -9.10 -11.00 -3.21
CA GLN A 135 -9.05 -12.31 -3.86
C GLN A 135 -7.66 -12.63 -4.42
N THR A 136 -7.04 -11.68 -5.11
CA THR A 136 -5.73 -11.90 -5.75
C THR A 136 -4.63 -12.14 -4.73
N SER A 137 -4.63 -11.40 -3.61
CA SER A 137 -3.67 -11.58 -2.52
C SER A 137 -3.79 -12.95 -1.87
N ARG A 138 -5.01 -13.49 -1.69
CA ARG A 138 -5.23 -14.85 -1.19
C ARG A 138 -4.63 -15.90 -2.12
N THR A 139 -4.80 -15.74 -3.43
CA THR A 139 -4.19 -16.62 -4.44
C THR A 139 -2.67 -16.55 -4.39
N MET A 140 -2.10 -15.35 -4.31
CA MET A 140 -0.64 -15.15 -4.21
C MET A 140 -0.05 -15.71 -2.91
N VAL A 141 -0.78 -15.61 -1.81
CA VAL A 141 -0.34 -16.11 -0.50
C VAL A 141 -0.40 -17.63 -0.44
N GLY A 142 -1.41 -18.25 -1.04
CA GLY A 142 -1.59 -19.71 -1.06
C GLY A 142 -2.32 -20.27 0.18
N HIS A 143 -2.60 -21.57 0.14
CA HIS A 143 -3.34 -22.30 1.18
C HIS A 143 -2.73 -22.14 2.58
N THR A 144 -3.58 -22.15 3.62
CA THR A 144 -3.14 -22.00 5.02
C THR A 144 -2.18 -23.11 5.43
N ASN A 145 -2.43 -24.34 4.96
CA ASN A 145 -1.53 -25.46 5.08
C ASN A 145 -0.46 -25.40 3.98
N PRO A 146 0.83 -25.22 4.31
CA PRO A 146 1.89 -25.15 3.31
C PRO A 146 1.99 -26.40 2.43
N ALA A 147 1.61 -27.57 2.94
CA ALA A 147 1.60 -28.82 2.16
C ALA A 147 0.58 -28.81 1.01
N GLU A 148 -0.43 -27.94 1.07
CA GLU A 148 -1.44 -27.75 0.02
C GLU A 148 -1.16 -26.48 -0.81
N ALA A 149 -0.23 -25.64 -0.37
CA ALA A 149 0.11 -24.40 -1.05
C ALA A 149 0.94 -24.68 -2.30
N GLN A 150 0.53 -24.12 -3.43
CA GLN A 150 1.21 -24.32 -4.70
C GLN A 150 2.59 -23.64 -4.72
N ALA A 151 3.55 -24.25 -5.42
CA ALA A 151 4.84 -23.61 -5.69
C ALA A 151 4.65 -22.26 -6.39
N GLY A 152 5.44 -21.26 -6.00
CA GLY A 152 5.29 -19.87 -6.45
C GLY A 152 4.36 -19.02 -5.57
N THR A 153 3.59 -19.62 -4.65
CA THR A 153 2.85 -18.86 -3.63
C THR A 153 3.75 -18.54 -2.44
N VAL A 154 3.43 -17.50 -1.67
CA VAL A 154 4.23 -17.11 -0.48
C VAL A 154 4.35 -18.27 0.50
N ARG A 155 3.27 -18.99 0.75
CA ARG A 155 3.28 -20.13 1.69
C ARG A 155 3.94 -21.36 1.07
N GLY A 156 3.73 -21.64 -0.21
CA GLY A 156 4.39 -22.75 -0.89
C GLY A 156 5.91 -22.60 -0.90
N ASP A 157 6.42 -21.38 -1.10
CA ASP A 157 7.87 -21.16 -1.22
C ASP A 157 8.56 -20.96 0.14
N PHE A 158 7.87 -20.41 1.14
CA PHE A 158 8.52 -19.97 2.37
C PHE A 158 8.00 -20.63 3.65
N SER A 159 6.83 -21.25 3.67
CA SER A 159 6.28 -21.82 4.91
C SER A 159 6.68 -23.27 5.09
N PHE A 160 6.98 -23.65 6.32
CA PHE A 160 7.37 -25.02 6.66
C PHE A 160 6.23 -25.81 7.32
N HIS A 161 5.42 -25.15 8.14
CA HIS A 161 4.37 -25.79 8.94
C HIS A 161 3.16 -24.88 9.08
N VAL A 162 1.96 -25.45 9.24
CA VAL A 162 0.70 -24.68 9.33
C VAL A 162 0.69 -23.65 10.46
N SER A 163 1.39 -23.93 11.57
CA SER A 163 1.53 -23.00 12.71
C SER A 163 2.56 -21.89 12.49
N ARG A 164 3.37 -21.96 11.42
CA ARG A 164 4.45 -21.02 11.05
C ARG A 164 4.41 -20.80 9.55
N ASN A 165 3.35 -20.12 9.12
CA ASN A 165 3.01 -19.94 7.72
C ASN A 165 3.26 -18.52 7.19
N VAL A 166 4.22 -17.79 7.80
CA VAL A 166 4.86 -16.56 7.31
C VAL A 166 3.97 -15.31 7.18
N VAL A 167 2.76 -15.44 6.65
CA VAL A 167 1.93 -14.30 6.23
C VAL A 167 0.44 -14.52 6.51
N HIS A 168 -0.23 -13.46 6.92
CA HIS A 168 -1.69 -13.32 6.97
C HIS A 168 -2.17 -12.51 5.77
N ALA A 169 -3.37 -12.83 5.27
CA ALA A 169 -4.09 -12.05 4.27
C ALA A 169 -5.59 -12.14 4.55
N SER A 170 -6.26 -10.99 4.55
CA SER A 170 -7.72 -10.88 4.69
C SER A 170 -8.44 -11.81 3.72
N ASP A 171 -9.52 -12.44 4.16
CA ASP A 171 -10.21 -13.51 3.43
C ASP A 171 -11.43 -13.03 2.62
N SER A 172 -11.93 -11.83 2.91
CA SER A 172 -13.14 -11.22 2.37
C SER A 172 -13.01 -9.70 2.35
N LEU A 173 -13.87 -9.02 1.58
CA LEU A 173 -13.90 -7.55 1.52
C LEU A 173 -14.27 -6.96 2.89
N GLU A 174 -15.27 -7.54 3.53
CA GLU A 174 -15.75 -7.16 4.86
C GLU A 174 -14.66 -7.41 5.91
N GLY A 175 -14.00 -8.57 5.84
CA GLY A 175 -12.88 -8.92 6.69
C GLY A 175 -11.72 -7.94 6.53
N ALA A 176 -11.36 -7.59 5.29
CA ALA A 176 -10.32 -6.61 5.01
C ALA A 176 -10.64 -5.23 5.61
N GLN A 177 -11.87 -4.74 5.44
CA GLN A 177 -12.29 -3.45 6.01
C GLN A 177 -12.21 -3.45 7.53
N ARG A 178 -12.72 -4.50 8.19
CA ARG A 178 -12.66 -4.67 9.65
C ARG A 178 -11.21 -4.70 10.14
N GLU A 179 -10.37 -5.49 9.47
CA GLU A 179 -8.96 -5.62 9.82
C GLU A 179 -8.21 -4.28 9.65
N ILE A 180 -8.39 -3.58 8.52
CA ILE A 180 -7.74 -2.29 8.30
C ILE A 180 -8.12 -1.28 9.38
N GLN A 181 -9.41 -1.19 9.75
CA GLN A 181 -9.88 -0.30 10.81
C GLN A 181 -9.32 -0.66 12.19
N LEU A 182 -9.12 -1.94 12.47
CA LEU A 182 -8.53 -2.42 13.71
C LEU A 182 -7.04 -2.08 13.80
N TRP A 183 -6.31 -2.21 12.69
CA TRP A 183 -4.86 -2.09 12.68
C TRP A 183 -4.35 -0.68 12.36
N PHE A 184 -5.09 0.15 11.64
CA PHE A 184 -4.64 1.46 11.16
C PHE A 184 -5.63 2.58 11.50
N GLN A 185 -5.09 3.70 11.96
CA GLN A 185 -5.79 4.97 12.02
C GLN A 185 -5.83 5.63 10.64
N GLY A 186 -6.81 6.49 10.39
CA GLY A 186 -6.99 7.13 9.08
C GLY A 186 -5.79 7.96 8.59
N ASN A 187 -5.03 8.56 9.52
CA ASN A 187 -3.82 9.32 9.23
C ASN A 187 -2.58 8.45 8.97
N GLU A 188 -2.63 7.14 9.26
CA GLU A 188 -1.56 6.19 8.94
C GLU A 188 -1.68 5.65 7.50
N LEU A 189 -2.79 5.95 6.81
CA LEU A 189 -3.03 5.53 5.42
C LEU A 189 -2.82 6.69 4.46
N LEU A 190 -1.87 6.52 3.54
CA LEU A 190 -1.51 7.53 2.56
C LEU A 190 -2.34 7.38 1.28
N ASN A 191 -2.81 8.51 0.77
CA ASN A 191 -3.41 8.59 -0.56
C ASN A 191 -2.42 9.27 -1.51
N TRP A 192 -1.96 8.50 -2.50
CA TRP A 192 -1.01 8.96 -3.50
C TRP A 192 -1.29 8.27 -4.85
N ASP A 193 -0.81 8.91 -5.92
CA ASP A 193 -1.00 8.47 -7.31
C ASP A 193 0.25 7.75 -7.82
N CYS A 194 0.05 6.57 -8.43
CA CYS A 194 1.16 5.84 -9.04
C CYS A 194 1.45 6.39 -10.44
N CYS A 195 2.72 6.35 -10.86
CA CYS A 195 3.09 6.78 -12.22
C CYS A 195 2.53 5.86 -13.33
N ASP A 196 2.14 4.63 -12.99
CA ASP A 196 1.59 3.60 -13.87
C ASP A 196 0.09 3.36 -13.65
N GLN A 197 -0.59 4.25 -12.92
CA GLN A 197 -1.98 4.06 -12.49
C GLN A 197 -2.96 3.82 -13.64
N THR A 198 -2.76 4.47 -14.79
CA THR A 198 -3.55 4.23 -16.01
C THR A 198 -3.40 2.82 -16.57
N SER A 199 -2.29 2.15 -16.31
CA SER A 199 -1.99 0.81 -16.84
C SER A 199 -2.38 -0.31 -15.88
N THR A 200 -2.40 -0.06 -14.57
CA THR A 200 -2.63 -1.06 -13.52
C THR A 200 -4.01 -0.99 -12.87
N CYS A 201 -4.69 0.16 -12.98
CA CYS A 201 -5.94 0.43 -12.27
C CYS A 201 -7.14 0.75 -13.19
N GLU A 202 -6.95 1.08 -14.47
CA GLU A 202 -8.02 1.46 -15.40
C GLU A 202 -8.24 0.44 -16.54
N LEU A 203 -8.48 -0.84 -16.22
CA LEU A 203 -8.90 -1.85 -17.20
C LEU A 203 -10.42 -1.93 -17.34
#